data_AF-A0A482PMK6-F1
#
_entry.id   AF-A0A482PMK6-F1
#
_cell.length_a   1.000
_cell.length_b   1.000
_cell.length_c   1.000
_cell.angle_alpha   90.00
_cell.angle_beta   90.00
_cell.angle_gamma   90.00
#
_symmetry.space_group_name_H-M   'P 1'
#
loop_
_entity.id
_entity.type
_entity.pdbx_description
1 polymer ?
#
loop_
_entity_poly.entity_id
_entity_poly.type
_entity_poly.pdbx_seq_one_letter_code
_entity_poly.pdbx_strand_id
1 'polypeptide(L)'
;MADALHSFGLDMAVHHHPPGFSYGDEVTGPMPEIRRLDQIRASLRDPHCSGPQEVYAIAMDVARMQDRDELRKRMLLFGVVTYAAGRLGEEPVRSQGHVHRISQHSGWSPPELYEIWQGKAIVYMQEHVGDDPGRCFAVIAGPGEKVLVPPGWGHATISADPDAPLTFGAWCDREYGFEYEAIRARKGLAWYPLLQDKNVVWQHNPRYLPGRLQVVTPRQYTEFAITSAPVYQQFIDDPARFQFISRPDKVAELWAHFHP
;
A
#
# COMPACT_ATOMS: atom_id res chain seq x y z
N MET A 1 -26.82 10.82 -0.65
CA MET A 1 -26.40 9.41 -0.81
C MET A 1 -25.81 9.10 -2.19
N ALA A 2 -25.96 9.97 -3.20
CA ALA A 2 -25.30 9.81 -4.51
C ALA A 2 -23.84 10.33 -4.57
N ASP A 3 -23.41 11.19 -3.64
CA ASP A 3 -22.07 11.81 -3.66
C ASP A 3 -20.90 10.88 -3.30
N ALA A 4 -21.16 9.71 -2.72
CA ALA A 4 -20.10 8.77 -2.34
C ALA A 4 -19.72 7.80 -3.49
N LEU A 5 -20.54 7.68 -4.54
CA LEU A 5 -20.38 6.67 -5.58
C LEU A 5 -19.25 6.98 -6.58
N HIS A 6 -18.70 8.21 -6.59
CA HIS A 6 -17.69 8.63 -7.58
C HIS A 6 -16.45 9.30 -6.97
N SER A 7 -16.24 9.26 -5.64
CA SER A 7 -15.16 10.03 -5.02
C SER A 7 -13.74 9.56 -5.39
N PHE A 8 -13.60 8.34 -5.94
CA PHE A 8 -12.30 7.71 -6.19
C PHE A 8 -12.05 7.33 -7.66
N GLY A 9 -12.91 7.79 -8.58
CA GLY A 9 -12.79 7.52 -10.02
C GLY A 9 -13.28 6.13 -10.47
N LEU A 10 -13.91 5.36 -9.58
CA LEU A 10 -14.51 4.06 -9.88
C LEU A 10 -15.89 3.95 -9.20
N ASP A 11 -16.86 3.40 -9.92
CA ASP A 11 -18.18 3.05 -9.36
C ASP A 11 -18.10 1.73 -8.58
N MET A 12 -17.83 1.83 -7.29
CA MET A 12 -17.70 0.69 -6.39
C MET A 12 -18.09 1.05 -4.95
N ALA A 13 -18.44 0.03 -4.17
CA ALA A 13 -18.74 0.15 -2.75
C ALA A 13 -17.76 -0.66 -1.90
N VAL A 14 -17.43 -0.13 -0.72
CA VAL A 14 -16.56 -0.76 0.28
C VAL A 14 -17.40 -1.27 1.43
N HIS A 15 -17.12 -2.50 1.86
CA HIS A 15 -17.76 -3.15 3.01
C HIS A 15 -16.75 -3.31 4.13
N HIS A 16 -17.17 -3.14 5.38
CA HIS A 16 -16.30 -3.30 6.55
C HIS A 16 -16.72 -4.45 7.48
N HIS A 17 -17.91 -5.04 7.29
CA HIS A 17 -18.42 -6.15 8.10
C HIS A 17 -19.24 -7.12 7.23
N PRO A 18 -18.62 -8.16 6.65
CA PRO A 18 -17.18 -8.41 6.59
C PRO A 18 -16.44 -7.41 5.68
N PRO A 19 -15.11 -7.24 5.80
CA PRO A 19 -14.31 -6.42 4.89
C PRO A 19 -14.40 -6.92 3.44
N GLY A 20 -14.64 -6.03 2.48
CA GLY A 20 -14.75 -6.43 1.07
C GLY A 20 -15.24 -5.32 0.15
N PHE A 21 -15.64 -5.71 -1.07
CA PHE A 21 -16.03 -4.76 -2.12
C PHE A 21 -17.22 -5.26 -2.95
N SER A 22 -17.98 -4.33 -3.50
CA SER A 22 -18.92 -4.58 -4.60
C SER A 22 -18.64 -3.61 -5.73
N TYR A 23 -18.87 -4.05 -6.96
CA TYR A 23 -18.56 -3.30 -8.17
C TYR A 23 -19.86 -2.90 -8.88
N GLY A 24 -19.91 -1.67 -9.40
CA GLY A 24 -21.00 -1.21 -10.26
C GLY A 24 -20.98 -1.90 -11.62
N ASP A 25 -22.00 -1.64 -12.44
CA ASP A 25 -22.25 -2.37 -13.69
C ASP A 25 -21.10 -2.27 -14.71
N GLU A 26 -20.34 -1.16 -14.70
CA GLU A 26 -19.21 -0.92 -15.60
C GLU A 26 -17.84 -1.23 -14.97
N VAL A 27 -17.80 -1.67 -13.71
CA VAL A 27 -16.57 -1.99 -12.98
C VAL A 27 -16.48 -3.49 -12.76
N THR A 28 -15.29 -4.04 -12.94
CA THR A 28 -14.99 -5.44 -12.66
C THR A 28 -13.85 -5.54 -11.66
N GLY A 29 -13.85 -6.61 -10.87
CA GLY A 29 -12.77 -6.98 -9.98
C GLY A 29 -12.99 -8.41 -9.50
N PRO A 30 -11.96 -9.07 -8.95
CA PRO A 30 -12.11 -10.41 -8.43
C PRO A 30 -12.91 -10.42 -7.12
N MET A 31 -13.22 -11.63 -6.65
CA MET A 31 -13.62 -11.83 -5.26
C MET A 31 -12.47 -11.37 -4.34
N PRO A 32 -12.75 -10.56 -3.30
CA PRO A 32 -11.70 -10.09 -2.40
C PRO A 32 -11.01 -11.25 -1.68
N GLU A 33 -9.69 -11.21 -1.63
CA GLU A 33 -8.91 -12.09 -0.77
C GLU A 33 -8.89 -11.53 0.66
N ILE A 34 -9.32 -12.33 1.62
CA ILE A 34 -9.31 -11.95 3.03
C ILE A 34 -8.00 -12.40 3.67
N ARG A 35 -7.27 -11.46 4.27
CA ARG A 35 -6.04 -11.72 5.02
C ARG A 35 -6.37 -11.76 6.50
N ARG A 36 -6.19 -12.94 7.08
CA ARG A 36 -6.53 -13.25 8.47
C ARG A 36 -5.35 -13.03 9.38
N LEU A 37 -5.62 -12.79 10.66
CA LEU A 37 -4.60 -12.53 11.68
C LEU A 37 -3.51 -13.61 11.69
N ASP A 38 -3.92 -14.88 11.68
CA ASP A 38 -3.00 -16.03 11.71
C ASP A 38 -2.01 -16.04 10.53
N GLN A 39 -2.38 -15.46 9.39
CA GLN A 39 -1.52 -15.41 8.20
C GLN A 39 -0.42 -14.35 8.32
N ILE A 40 -0.61 -13.32 9.15
CA ILE A 40 0.33 -12.18 9.27
C ILE A 40 1.21 -12.25 10.53
N ARG A 41 0.89 -13.15 11.49
CA ARG A 41 1.57 -13.28 12.80
C ARG A 41 3.10 -13.32 12.74
N ALA A 42 3.66 -13.94 11.70
CA ALA A 42 5.11 -14.09 11.53
C ALA A 42 5.88 -12.75 11.38
N SER A 43 5.17 -11.66 11.12
CA SER A 43 5.73 -10.31 10.95
C SER A 43 5.34 -9.34 12.07
N LEU A 44 4.56 -9.79 13.05
CA LEU A 44 4.11 -8.99 14.19
C LEU A 44 5.18 -8.97 15.27
N ARG A 45 5.26 -7.87 16.02
CA ARG A 45 6.14 -7.75 17.19
C ARG A 45 5.76 -8.78 18.25
N ASP A 46 4.45 -8.89 18.49
CA ASP A 46 3.85 -9.95 19.31
C ASP A 46 3.01 -10.89 18.44
N PRO A 47 3.54 -12.05 18.03
CA PRO A 47 2.80 -13.03 17.24
C PRO A 47 1.57 -13.62 17.95
N HIS A 48 1.48 -13.50 19.28
CA HIS A 48 0.39 -14.05 20.09
C HIS A 48 -0.71 -13.03 20.39
N CYS A 49 -0.62 -11.83 19.83
CA CYS A 49 -1.60 -10.78 20.07
C CYS A 49 -3.02 -11.19 19.64
N SER A 50 -4.00 -10.60 20.30
CA SER A 50 -5.40 -10.59 19.87
C SER A 50 -5.67 -9.43 18.89
N GLY A 51 -6.71 -9.54 18.09
CA GLY A 51 -7.14 -8.50 17.16
C GLY A 51 -8.26 -9.01 16.25
N PRO A 52 -8.67 -8.24 15.23
CA PRO A 52 -9.63 -8.68 14.23
C PRO A 52 -9.17 -9.99 13.56
N GLN A 53 -10.07 -10.97 13.44
CA GLN A 53 -9.77 -12.24 12.78
C GLN A 53 -9.50 -12.02 11.28
N GLU A 54 -10.30 -11.17 10.65
CA GLU A 54 -10.14 -10.67 9.29
C GLU A 54 -9.48 -9.30 9.38
N VAL A 55 -8.19 -9.21 9.04
CA VAL A 55 -7.40 -7.99 9.26
C VAL A 55 -7.60 -7.01 8.12
N TYR A 56 -7.59 -7.50 6.87
CA TYR A 56 -7.86 -6.70 5.69
C TYR A 56 -8.35 -7.56 4.53
N ALA A 57 -9.08 -6.94 3.61
CA ALA A 57 -9.48 -7.50 2.32
C ALA A 57 -8.75 -6.79 1.19
N ILE A 58 -8.33 -7.56 0.18
CA ILE A 58 -7.65 -7.04 -1.01
C ILE A 58 -8.30 -7.59 -2.27
N ALA A 59 -8.58 -6.72 -3.23
CA ALA A 59 -8.99 -7.08 -4.58
C ALA A 59 -7.98 -6.49 -5.56
N MET A 60 -7.24 -7.37 -6.23
CA MET A 60 -6.28 -6.99 -7.27
C MET A 60 -6.95 -7.07 -8.65
N ASP A 61 -6.62 -6.18 -9.58
CA ASP A 61 -7.21 -6.15 -10.94
C ASP A 61 -8.65 -5.61 -10.97
N VAL A 62 -8.92 -4.59 -10.15
CA VAL A 62 -10.14 -3.79 -10.26
C VAL A 62 -10.00 -2.82 -11.42
N ALA A 63 -11.00 -2.72 -12.29
CA ALA A 63 -10.96 -1.80 -13.42
C ALA A 63 -12.36 -1.51 -13.98
N ARG A 64 -12.51 -0.38 -14.67
CA ARG A 64 -13.63 -0.24 -15.61
C ARG A 64 -13.46 -1.25 -16.74
N MET A 65 -14.55 -1.85 -17.19
CA MET A 65 -14.52 -2.91 -18.20
C MET A 65 -13.83 -2.47 -19.49
N GLN A 66 -14.06 -1.23 -19.92
CA GLN A 66 -13.47 -0.63 -21.13
C GLN A 66 -11.95 -0.38 -21.03
N ASP A 67 -11.40 -0.27 -19.83
CA ASP A 67 -10.00 0.11 -19.61
C ASP A 67 -9.06 -1.12 -19.56
N ARG A 68 -9.63 -2.33 -19.47
CA ARG A 68 -8.89 -3.57 -19.20
C ARG A 68 -7.82 -3.89 -20.23
N ASP A 69 -8.10 -3.66 -21.51
CA ASP A 69 -7.15 -4.00 -22.57
C ASP A 69 -5.96 -3.05 -22.58
N GLU A 70 -6.19 -1.76 -22.28
CA GLU A 70 -5.10 -0.79 -22.14
C GLU A 70 -4.27 -1.07 -20.88
N LEU A 71 -4.91 -1.43 -19.75
CA LEU A 71 -4.20 -1.86 -18.53
C LEU A 71 -3.32 -3.09 -18.77
N ARG A 72 -3.84 -4.11 -19.48
CA ARG A 72 -3.07 -5.31 -19.86
C ARG A 72 -1.88 -4.97 -20.75
N LYS A 73 -2.12 -4.19 -21.81
CA LYS A 73 -1.07 -3.74 -22.74
C LYS A 73 0.06 -3.00 -22.04
N ARG A 74 -0.26 -2.26 -20.97
CA ARG A 74 0.72 -1.49 -20.18
C ARG A 74 1.34 -2.26 -19.04
N MET A 75 0.95 -3.52 -18.81
CA MET A 75 1.36 -4.31 -17.66
C MET A 75 1.02 -3.61 -16.33
N LEU A 76 -0.14 -2.95 -16.25
CA LEU A 76 -0.62 -2.31 -15.04
C LEU A 76 -1.83 -3.06 -14.47
N LEU A 77 -1.97 -3.06 -13.15
CA LEU A 77 -3.21 -3.37 -12.46
C LEU A 77 -3.52 -2.33 -11.39
N PHE A 78 -4.80 -2.21 -11.05
CA PHE A 78 -5.24 -1.43 -9.90
C PHE A 78 -5.71 -2.37 -8.80
N GLY A 79 -5.18 -2.18 -7.60
CA GLY A 79 -5.60 -2.88 -6.39
C GLY A 79 -6.45 -1.97 -5.52
N VAL A 80 -7.41 -2.56 -4.79
CA VAL A 80 -8.15 -1.87 -3.73
C VAL A 80 -8.04 -2.69 -2.45
N VAL A 81 -7.76 -2.00 -1.35
CA VAL A 81 -7.52 -2.63 -0.05
C VAL A 81 -8.33 -1.92 1.03
N THR A 82 -8.97 -2.69 1.90
CA THR A 82 -9.67 -2.16 3.08
C THR A 82 -9.25 -2.94 4.33
N TYR A 83 -8.89 -2.21 5.37
CA TYR A 83 -8.44 -2.73 6.66
C TYR A 83 -9.57 -2.63 7.67
N ALA A 84 -9.67 -3.62 8.54
CA ALA A 84 -10.53 -3.56 9.70
C ALA A 84 -10.11 -2.42 10.64
N ALA A 85 -11.09 -1.82 11.32
CA ALA A 85 -10.81 -0.97 12.47
C ALA A 85 -10.28 -1.81 13.65
N GLY A 86 -9.61 -1.16 14.59
CA GLY A 86 -9.12 -1.77 15.82
C GLY A 86 -7.60 -1.86 15.91
N ARG A 87 -7.14 -2.88 16.64
CA ARG A 87 -5.73 -3.04 17.05
C ARG A 87 -5.30 -4.50 16.97
N LEU A 88 -4.00 -4.72 16.84
CA LEU A 88 -3.32 -6.00 16.95
C LEU A 88 -2.48 -5.98 18.24
N GLY A 89 -3.11 -6.30 19.37
CA GLY A 89 -2.54 -6.07 20.70
C GLY A 89 -2.22 -4.59 20.91
N GLU A 90 -0.93 -4.28 21.04
CA GLU A 90 -0.42 -2.91 21.15
C GLU A 90 -0.11 -2.24 19.80
N GLU A 91 -0.13 -3.00 18.70
CA GLU A 91 0.12 -2.47 17.35
C GLU A 91 -1.20 -2.01 16.70
N PRO A 92 -1.17 -1.03 15.77
CA PRO A 92 -2.29 -0.80 14.86
C PRO A 92 -2.49 -1.98 13.91
N VAL A 93 -3.69 -2.07 13.34
CA VAL A 93 -3.97 -2.96 12.20
C VAL A 93 -3.07 -2.58 11.02
N ARG A 94 -2.37 -3.56 10.44
CA ARG A 94 -1.38 -3.33 9.37
C ARG A 94 -1.16 -4.56 8.49
N SER A 95 -0.54 -4.36 7.33
CA SER A 95 -0.06 -5.48 6.52
C SER A 95 1.20 -6.10 7.14
N GLN A 96 1.49 -7.32 6.70
CA GLN A 96 2.68 -8.08 7.09
C GLN A 96 4.00 -7.45 6.61
N GLY A 97 3.93 -6.54 5.64
CA GLY A 97 5.08 -5.94 4.98
C GLY A 97 5.73 -6.86 3.94
N HIS A 98 6.23 -6.29 2.86
CA HIS A 98 6.81 -7.03 1.74
C HIS A 98 7.77 -6.17 0.92
N VAL A 99 8.56 -6.84 0.06
CA VAL A 99 9.23 -6.23 -1.09
C VAL A 99 8.53 -6.75 -2.34
N HIS A 100 8.41 -5.93 -3.38
CA HIS A 100 7.93 -6.44 -4.66
C HIS A 100 8.98 -7.37 -5.31
N ARG A 101 8.54 -8.54 -5.77
CA ARG A 101 9.37 -9.42 -6.60
C ARG A 101 9.78 -8.68 -7.86
N ILE A 102 11.00 -8.92 -8.33
CA ILE A 102 11.44 -8.43 -9.64
C ILE A 102 10.49 -8.96 -10.73
N SER A 103 9.89 -8.04 -11.46
CA SER A 103 9.05 -8.36 -12.61
C SER A 103 9.92 -8.86 -13.77
N GLN A 104 9.43 -9.88 -14.48
CA GLN A 104 10.17 -10.50 -15.58
C GLN A 104 10.21 -9.58 -16.81
N HIS A 105 9.14 -8.81 -17.06
CA HIS A 105 9.08 -7.96 -18.24
C HIS A 105 9.90 -6.66 -18.10
N SER A 106 10.01 -6.11 -16.89
CA SER A 106 10.78 -4.88 -16.66
C SER A 106 12.21 -5.15 -16.18
N GLY A 107 12.45 -6.25 -15.46
CA GLY A 107 13.72 -6.52 -14.77
C GLY A 107 13.89 -5.71 -13.48
N TRP A 108 12.85 -5.01 -13.01
CA TRP A 108 12.86 -4.21 -11.80
C TRP A 108 11.89 -4.76 -10.76
N SER A 109 12.19 -4.53 -9.48
CA SER A 109 11.18 -4.61 -8.41
C SER A 109 10.29 -3.37 -8.54
N PRO A 110 9.01 -3.49 -8.95
CA PRO A 110 8.20 -2.33 -9.33
C PRO A 110 7.92 -1.40 -8.14
N PRO A 111 7.78 -0.08 -8.36
CA PRO A 111 7.23 0.84 -7.37
C PRO A 111 5.72 0.62 -7.18
N GLU A 112 5.13 1.33 -6.22
CA GLU A 112 3.69 1.30 -5.96
C GLU A 112 3.16 2.70 -5.65
N LEU A 113 2.06 3.11 -6.29
CA LEU A 113 1.42 4.39 -6.03
C LEU A 113 0.09 4.19 -5.33
N TYR A 114 0.00 4.65 -4.09
CA TYR A 114 -1.20 4.63 -3.25
C TYR A 114 -2.01 5.90 -3.45
N GLU A 115 -3.33 5.79 -3.34
CA GLU A 115 -4.25 6.89 -3.05
C GLU A 115 -5.13 6.51 -1.86
N ILE A 116 -5.05 7.29 -0.79
CA ILE A 116 -5.86 7.03 0.40
C ILE A 116 -7.28 7.52 0.17
N TRP A 117 -8.26 6.69 0.45
CA TRP A 117 -9.69 6.96 0.20
C TRP A 117 -10.46 7.24 1.48
N GLN A 118 -10.10 6.55 2.56
CA GLN A 118 -10.75 6.67 3.86
C GLN A 118 -9.76 6.38 4.99
N GLY A 119 -9.93 7.07 6.11
CA GLY A 119 -9.15 6.84 7.32
C GLY A 119 -7.79 7.52 7.27
N LYS A 120 -6.87 7.06 8.12
CA LYS A 120 -5.52 7.60 8.25
C LYS A 120 -4.50 6.50 8.01
N ALA A 121 -3.77 6.59 6.91
CA ALA A 121 -2.72 5.67 6.55
C ALA A 121 -1.37 6.12 7.13
N ILE A 122 -0.54 5.14 7.49
CA ILE A 122 0.90 5.30 7.46
C ILE A 122 1.43 4.28 6.45
N VAL A 123 2.10 4.75 5.41
CA VAL A 123 2.89 3.88 4.53
C VAL A 123 4.32 3.91 5.06
N TYR A 124 4.69 2.84 5.76
CA TYR A 124 6.06 2.65 6.22
C TYR A 124 6.87 2.05 5.06
N MET A 125 8.09 2.55 4.84
CA MET A 125 9.01 2.04 3.84
C MET A 125 10.47 2.11 4.30
N GLN A 126 11.29 1.14 3.89
CA GLN A 126 12.73 1.09 4.13
C GLN A 126 13.47 0.63 2.87
N GLU A 127 14.66 1.16 2.64
CA GLU A 127 15.47 0.86 1.44
C GLU A 127 15.80 -0.62 1.31
N HIS A 128 16.10 -1.28 2.42
CA HIS A 128 16.61 -2.64 2.42
C HIS A 128 15.92 -3.50 3.48
N VAL A 129 15.75 -4.78 3.19
CA VAL A 129 15.25 -5.79 4.15
C VAL A 129 16.37 -6.67 4.72
N GLY A 130 17.63 -6.26 4.49
CA GLY A 130 18.83 -6.83 5.07
C GLY A 130 19.10 -6.32 6.49
N ASP A 131 20.30 -6.56 7.01
CA ASP A 131 20.67 -6.18 8.38
C ASP A 131 20.69 -4.66 8.59
N ASP A 132 21.23 -3.93 7.61
CA ASP A 132 21.08 -2.48 7.52
C ASP A 132 19.79 -2.16 6.75
N PRO A 133 18.79 -1.50 7.35
CA PRO A 133 17.55 -1.14 6.65
C PRO A 133 17.72 0.09 5.74
N GLY A 134 18.85 0.79 5.82
CA GLY A 134 19.05 2.07 5.15
C GLY A 134 18.11 3.15 5.69
N ARG A 135 17.68 4.06 4.81
CA ARG A 135 16.70 5.09 5.15
C ARG A 135 15.34 4.46 5.39
N CYS A 136 14.70 4.83 6.51
CA CYS A 136 13.35 4.42 6.86
C CYS A 136 12.43 5.64 6.92
N PHE A 137 11.25 5.54 6.33
CA PHE A 137 10.22 6.58 6.34
C PHE A 137 8.88 6.02 6.82
N ALA A 138 8.14 6.84 7.55
CA ALA A 138 6.73 6.64 7.87
C ALA A 138 5.95 7.82 7.30
N VAL A 139 5.29 7.60 6.16
CA VAL A 139 4.54 8.64 5.45
C VAL A 139 3.09 8.63 5.93
N ILE A 140 2.69 9.66 6.67
CA ILE A 140 1.32 9.82 7.19
C ILE A 140 0.45 10.44 6.09
N ALA A 141 -0.60 9.75 5.67
CA ALA A 141 -1.49 10.20 4.61
C ALA A 141 -2.98 10.02 4.96
N GLY A 142 -3.82 10.94 4.53
CA GLY A 142 -5.28 10.93 4.65
C GLY A 142 -5.98 11.00 3.29
N PRO A 143 -7.33 11.09 3.27
CA PRO A 143 -8.12 10.99 2.05
C PRO A 143 -7.68 11.96 0.93
N GLY A 144 -7.52 11.44 -0.28
CA GLY A 144 -7.07 12.16 -1.48
C GLY A 144 -5.55 12.29 -1.59
N GLU A 145 -4.79 12.03 -0.54
CA GLU A 145 -3.33 12.07 -0.59
C GLU A 145 -2.76 10.83 -1.26
N LYS A 146 -1.64 11.02 -1.96
CA LYS A 146 -0.95 9.95 -2.68
C LYS A 146 0.40 9.68 -2.04
N VAL A 147 0.79 8.41 -1.99
CA VAL A 147 2.11 7.99 -1.49
C VAL A 147 2.77 7.08 -2.51
N LEU A 148 4.00 7.40 -2.89
CA LEU A 148 4.76 6.62 -3.86
C LEU A 148 5.86 5.83 -3.14
N VAL A 149 5.78 4.50 -3.23
CA VAL A 149 6.80 3.58 -2.74
C VAL A 149 7.82 3.32 -3.87
N PRO A 150 9.13 3.53 -3.64
CA PRO A 150 10.14 3.34 -4.68
C PRO A 150 10.38 1.87 -5.07
N PRO A 151 10.98 1.63 -6.25
CA PRO A 151 11.41 0.29 -6.68
C PRO A 151 12.31 -0.39 -5.65
N GLY A 152 12.03 -1.64 -5.29
CA GLY A 152 12.88 -2.46 -4.42
C GLY A 152 12.77 -2.20 -2.91
N TRP A 153 11.93 -1.25 -2.47
CA TRP A 153 11.83 -0.91 -1.06
C TRP A 153 10.88 -1.85 -0.31
N GLY A 154 11.28 -2.26 0.89
CA GLY A 154 10.42 -3.00 1.79
C GLY A 154 9.40 -2.07 2.44
N HIS A 155 8.12 -2.40 2.39
CA HIS A 155 7.07 -1.49 2.86
C HIS A 155 5.90 -2.23 3.49
N ALA A 156 5.15 -1.52 4.35
CA ALA A 156 3.92 -1.98 4.97
C ALA A 156 2.95 -0.80 5.11
N THR A 157 1.65 -1.09 5.02
CA THR A 157 0.58 -0.12 5.24
C THR A 157 -0.02 -0.33 6.61
N ILE A 158 -0.24 0.75 7.33
CA ILE A 158 -0.70 0.78 8.72
C ILE A 158 -1.97 1.64 8.80
N SER A 159 -3.03 1.10 9.40
CA SER A 159 -4.24 1.83 9.76
C SER A 159 -4.00 2.58 11.07
N ALA A 160 -3.65 3.86 10.97
CA ALA A 160 -3.15 4.65 12.09
C ALA A 160 -4.24 5.11 13.08
N ASP A 161 -5.51 5.09 12.66
CA ASP A 161 -6.65 5.33 13.53
C ASP A 161 -7.29 3.99 13.93
N PRO A 162 -7.27 3.60 15.22
CA PRO A 162 -7.88 2.36 15.66
C PRO A 162 -9.41 2.40 15.69
N ASP A 163 -10.04 3.57 15.62
CA ASP A 163 -11.50 3.71 15.69
C ASP A 163 -12.16 3.74 14.30
N ALA A 164 -11.36 3.80 13.23
CA ALA A 164 -11.83 3.91 11.86
C ALA A 164 -11.13 2.88 10.94
N PRO A 165 -11.84 2.32 9.94
CA PRO A 165 -11.19 1.51 8.91
C PRO A 165 -10.34 2.39 8.00
N LEU A 166 -9.30 1.80 7.41
CA LEU A 166 -8.47 2.39 6.37
C LEU A 166 -8.84 1.78 5.03
N THR A 167 -9.05 2.60 4.00
CA THR A 167 -9.24 2.11 2.62
C THR A 167 -8.42 2.94 1.64
N PHE A 168 -7.84 2.28 0.63
CA PHE A 168 -7.05 2.92 -0.40
C PHE A 168 -7.06 2.12 -1.70
N GLY A 169 -6.80 2.82 -2.80
CA GLY A 169 -6.45 2.23 -4.09
C GLY A 169 -4.94 2.28 -4.33
N ALA A 170 -4.41 1.38 -5.14
CA ALA A 170 -2.99 1.34 -5.49
C ALA A 170 -2.75 0.92 -6.94
N TRP A 171 -1.85 1.63 -7.63
CA TRP A 171 -1.31 1.19 -8.92
C TRP A 171 -0.12 0.27 -8.70
N CYS A 172 -0.17 -0.91 -9.33
CA CYS A 172 0.85 -1.93 -9.26
C CYS A 172 1.21 -2.45 -10.66
N ASP A 173 2.38 -3.09 -10.77
CA ASP A 173 2.76 -3.86 -11.96
C ASP A 173 1.94 -5.15 -12.09
N ARG A 174 1.47 -5.49 -13.30
CA ARG A 174 0.58 -6.64 -13.55
C ARG A 174 1.20 -7.99 -13.15
N GLU A 175 2.52 -8.12 -13.17
CA GLU A 175 3.24 -9.30 -12.69
C GLU A 175 3.57 -9.23 -11.20
N TYR A 176 2.80 -8.45 -10.42
CA TYR A 176 2.99 -8.28 -8.99
C TYR A 176 3.31 -9.60 -8.29
N GLY A 177 4.19 -9.50 -7.32
CA GLY A 177 4.63 -10.60 -6.50
C GLY A 177 5.26 -10.03 -5.25
N PHE A 178 5.16 -10.78 -4.16
CA PHE A 178 5.56 -10.29 -2.86
C PHE A 178 6.60 -11.22 -2.24
N GLU A 179 7.74 -10.66 -1.87
CA GLU A 179 8.80 -11.35 -1.16
C GLU A 179 8.69 -11.03 0.33
N TYR A 180 8.41 -12.08 1.11
CA TYR A 180 8.17 -11.98 2.56
C TYR A 180 9.31 -12.54 3.41
N GLU A 181 10.19 -13.36 2.83
CA GLU A 181 11.10 -14.23 3.57
C GLU A 181 12.06 -13.44 4.46
N ALA A 182 12.76 -12.44 3.90
CA ALA A 182 13.73 -11.62 4.64
C ALA A 182 13.08 -10.82 5.79
N ILE A 183 11.85 -10.34 5.58
CA ILE A 183 11.07 -9.60 6.57
C ILE A 183 10.63 -10.55 7.70
N ARG A 184 10.09 -11.73 7.35
CA ARG A 184 9.68 -12.75 8.33
C ARG A 184 10.87 -13.28 9.15
N ALA A 185 12.02 -13.48 8.53
CA ALA A 185 13.26 -13.88 9.22
C ALA A 185 13.68 -12.85 10.29
N ARG A 186 13.34 -11.57 10.08
CA ARG A 186 13.58 -10.46 11.01
C ARG A 186 12.38 -10.09 11.87
N LYS A 187 11.31 -10.90 11.82
CA LYS A 187 10.04 -10.71 12.54
C LYS A 187 9.31 -9.40 12.21
N GLY A 188 9.55 -8.83 11.03
CA GLY A 188 8.96 -7.57 10.60
C GLY A 188 10.00 -6.60 10.03
N LEU A 189 9.57 -5.35 9.87
CA LEU A 189 10.40 -4.24 9.38
C LEU A 189 11.21 -3.61 10.53
N ALA A 190 12.04 -2.62 10.22
CA ALA A 190 13.01 -2.06 11.17
C ALA A 190 12.38 -1.26 12.32
N TRP A 191 11.12 -0.86 12.20
CA TRP A 191 10.38 -0.15 13.24
C TRP A 191 8.97 -0.72 13.39
N TYR A 192 8.61 -1.10 14.62
CA TYR A 192 7.27 -1.52 14.96
C TYR A 192 6.42 -0.29 15.33
N PRO A 193 5.24 -0.12 14.73
CA PRO A 193 4.28 0.89 15.17
C PRO A 193 3.56 0.39 16.43
N LEU A 194 3.56 1.21 17.48
CA LEU A 194 2.79 0.95 18.70
C LEU A 194 1.77 2.06 18.89
N LEU A 195 0.57 1.71 19.32
CA LEU A 195 -0.44 2.68 19.68
C LEU A 195 -0.25 3.12 21.13
N GLN A 196 0.02 4.40 21.34
CA GLN A 196 -0.16 5.08 22.61
C GLN A 196 -1.35 6.02 22.47
N ASP A 197 -2.44 5.72 23.16
CA ASP A 197 -3.76 6.30 22.95
C ASP A 197 -4.24 6.15 21.49
N LYS A 198 -4.25 7.27 20.75
CA LYS A 198 -4.60 7.37 19.31
C LYS A 198 -3.40 7.74 18.43
N ASN A 199 -2.20 7.77 18.99
CA ASN A 199 -0.98 8.13 18.28
C ASN A 199 -0.11 6.90 18.06
N VAL A 200 0.59 6.88 16.93
CA VAL A 200 1.60 5.87 16.65
C VAL A 200 2.95 6.36 17.16
N VAL A 201 3.56 5.58 18.04
CA VAL A 201 4.96 5.71 18.44
C VAL A 201 5.75 4.53 17.85
N TRP A 202 7.07 4.71 17.73
CA TRP A 202 7.91 3.74 17.02
C TRP A 202 8.90 3.07 17.95
N GLN A 203 8.88 1.73 17.94
CA GLN A 203 9.88 0.92 18.62
C GLN A 203 10.83 0.33 17.58
N HIS A 204 12.14 0.54 17.76
CA HIS A 204 13.15 -0.09 16.90
C HIS A 204 13.08 -1.62 17.01
N ASN A 205 13.20 -2.30 15.87
CA ASN A 205 13.33 -3.75 15.79
C ASN A 205 14.81 -4.13 15.93
N PRO A 206 15.22 -4.80 17.04
CA PRO A 206 16.62 -5.13 17.30
C PRO A 206 17.22 -6.16 16.33
N ARG A 207 16.43 -6.66 15.37
CA ARG A 207 16.90 -7.51 14.25
C ARG A 207 17.54 -6.73 13.11
N TYR A 208 17.51 -5.41 13.17
CA TYR A 208 18.17 -4.50 12.23
C TYR A 208 19.23 -3.67 12.97
N LEU A 209 20.23 -3.18 12.25
CA LEU A 209 21.16 -2.19 12.78
C LEU A 209 20.40 -0.93 13.23
N PRO A 210 20.89 -0.21 14.25
CA PRO A 210 20.29 1.05 14.66
C PRO A 210 20.29 2.05 13.50
N GLY A 211 19.14 2.68 13.27
CA GLY A 211 18.95 3.66 12.20
C GLY A 211 18.10 4.84 12.66
N ARG A 212 17.69 5.68 11.72
CA ARG A 212 16.72 6.75 11.96
C ARG A 212 15.46 6.50 11.16
N LEU A 213 14.31 6.65 11.80
CA LEU A 213 13.02 6.75 11.14
C LEU A 213 12.67 8.22 10.94
N GLN A 214 12.29 8.58 9.72
CA GLN A 214 11.73 9.89 9.42
C GLN A 214 10.21 9.77 9.31
N VAL A 215 9.50 10.54 10.13
CA VAL A 215 8.04 10.63 10.05
C VAL A 215 7.69 11.88 9.25
N VAL A 216 7.03 11.71 8.11
CA VAL A 216 6.77 12.77 7.13
C VAL A 216 5.33 12.72 6.63
N THR A 217 4.89 13.79 5.97
CA THR A 217 3.67 13.82 5.15
C THR A 217 4.05 13.69 3.68
N PRO A 218 3.18 13.15 2.81
CA PRO A 218 3.50 13.02 1.39
C PRO A 218 3.71 14.39 0.77
N ARG A 219 4.72 14.49 -0.10
CA ARG A 219 4.86 15.64 -0.99
C ARG A 219 4.09 15.43 -2.29
N GLN A 220 4.07 16.46 -3.14
CA GLN A 220 3.65 16.31 -4.53
C GLN A 220 4.78 15.69 -5.36
N TYR A 221 4.43 14.69 -6.18
CA TYR A 221 5.34 13.97 -7.06
C TYR A 221 5.23 14.50 -8.50
N THR A 222 5.46 15.79 -8.69
CA THR A 222 5.29 16.47 -9.98
C THR A 222 6.24 15.94 -11.05
N GLU A 223 7.40 15.45 -10.66
CA GLU A 223 8.38 14.82 -11.55
C GLU A 223 7.86 13.50 -12.15
N PHE A 224 6.87 12.86 -11.53
CA PHE A 224 6.15 11.70 -12.06
C PHE A 224 4.83 12.10 -12.74
N ALA A 225 4.61 13.39 -12.96
CA ALA A 225 3.35 13.96 -13.46
C ALA A 225 2.11 13.57 -12.63
N ILE A 226 2.27 13.26 -11.34
CA ILE A 226 1.14 12.94 -10.45
C ILE A 226 0.48 14.25 -10.00
N THR A 227 -0.83 14.33 -10.17
CA THR A 227 -1.65 15.48 -9.77
C THR A 227 -2.51 15.14 -8.55
N SER A 228 -3.30 16.12 -8.07
CA SER A 228 -4.24 15.91 -6.96
C SER A 228 -5.51 15.13 -7.34
N ALA A 229 -5.83 15.00 -8.63
CA ALA A 229 -7.01 14.27 -9.11
C ALA A 229 -7.00 12.79 -8.67
N PRO A 230 -8.15 12.10 -8.64
CA PRO A 230 -8.19 10.66 -8.34
C PRO A 230 -7.24 9.86 -9.23
N VAL A 231 -6.48 8.92 -8.67
CA VAL A 231 -5.42 8.25 -9.45
C VAL A 231 -5.98 7.38 -10.57
N TYR A 232 -7.21 6.88 -10.43
CA TYR A 232 -7.88 6.17 -11.51
C TYR A 232 -8.35 7.12 -12.62
N GLN A 233 -8.86 8.31 -12.27
CA GLN A 233 -9.21 9.34 -13.26
C GLN A 233 -7.98 9.80 -14.06
N GLN A 234 -6.84 9.98 -13.39
CA GLN A 234 -5.59 10.34 -14.05
C GLN A 234 -5.13 9.30 -15.10
N PHE A 235 -5.50 8.03 -14.92
CA PHE A 235 -5.23 6.96 -15.90
C PHE A 235 -6.20 7.07 -17.08
N ILE A 236 -7.48 7.35 -16.83
CA ILE A 236 -8.46 7.58 -17.90
C ILE A 236 -8.02 8.75 -18.78
N ASP A 237 -7.56 9.85 -18.15
CA ASP A 237 -7.14 11.06 -18.84
C ASP A 237 -5.86 10.85 -19.66
N ASP A 238 -4.88 10.11 -19.11
CA ASP A 238 -3.64 9.75 -19.78
C ASP A 238 -3.10 8.40 -19.28
N PRO A 239 -3.39 7.29 -19.98
CA PRO A 239 -2.92 5.97 -19.58
C PRO A 239 -1.39 5.84 -19.52
N ALA A 240 -0.64 6.69 -20.23
CA ALA A 240 0.81 6.66 -20.22
C ALA A 240 1.42 7.25 -18.96
N ARG A 241 0.66 8.06 -18.21
CA ARG A 241 1.11 8.72 -16.98
C ARG A 241 1.68 7.74 -15.96
N PHE A 242 1.05 6.59 -15.78
CA PHE A 242 1.47 5.58 -14.81
C PHE A 242 2.37 4.50 -15.39
N GLN A 243 2.87 4.68 -16.62
CA GLN A 243 3.74 3.69 -17.24
C GLN A 243 5.04 3.46 -16.44
N PHE A 244 5.48 4.43 -15.64
CA PHE A 244 6.64 4.28 -14.75
C PHE A 244 6.44 3.21 -13.66
N ILE A 245 5.20 2.80 -13.37
CA ILE A 245 4.93 1.74 -12.40
C ILE A 245 5.40 0.38 -12.95
N SER A 246 5.09 0.09 -14.21
CA SER A 246 5.52 -1.17 -14.85
C SER A 246 6.81 -1.03 -15.65
N ARG A 247 7.25 0.19 -15.94
CA ARG A 247 8.51 0.51 -16.63
C ARG A 247 9.33 1.54 -15.84
N PRO A 248 9.75 1.22 -14.60
CA PRO A 248 10.52 2.13 -13.76
C PRO A 248 11.87 2.49 -14.38
N ASP A 249 12.39 1.67 -15.30
CA ASP A 249 13.59 1.92 -16.10
C ASP A 249 13.52 3.22 -16.92
N LYS A 250 12.31 3.64 -17.31
CA LYS A 250 12.11 4.85 -18.14
C LYS A 250 12.32 6.16 -17.38
N VAL A 251 12.36 6.10 -16.05
CA VAL A 251 12.55 7.25 -15.15
C VAL A 251 13.56 6.89 -14.05
N ALA A 252 14.57 6.08 -14.40
CA ALA A 252 15.53 5.52 -13.45
C ALA A 252 16.21 6.61 -12.60
N GLU A 253 16.50 7.74 -13.21
CA GLU A 253 17.10 8.93 -12.61
C GLU A 253 16.21 9.59 -11.54
N LEU A 254 14.89 9.46 -11.62
CA LEU A 254 13.96 10.03 -10.63
C LEU A 254 13.95 9.22 -9.33
N TRP A 255 14.32 7.94 -9.39
CA TRP A 255 14.44 7.10 -8.20
C TRP A 255 15.74 7.35 -7.43
N ALA A 256 16.75 7.89 -8.11
CA ALA A 256 18.01 8.25 -7.47
C ALA A 256 17.75 9.34 -6.40
N HIS A 257 18.10 9.03 -5.16
CA HIS A 257 17.87 9.92 -4.01
C HIS A 257 16.40 10.25 -3.73
N PHE A 258 15.46 9.40 -4.18
CA PHE A 258 14.04 9.59 -3.90
C PHE A 258 13.78 9.87 -2.41
N HIS A 259 12.88 10.83 -2.17
CA HIS A 259 12.34 11.17 -0.87
C HIS A 259 10.81 11.20 -0.99
N PRO A 260 10.08 10.47 -0.13
CA PRO A 260 8.62 10.46 -0.14
C PRO A 260 8.00 11.77 0.38
#